data_AF-A0A966IR04-F1
#
_entry.id   AF-A0A966IR04-F1
#
_cell.length_a   1.000
_cell.length_b   1.000
_cell.length_c   1.000
_cell.angle_alpha   90.00
_cell.angle_beta   90.00
_cell.angle_gamma   90.00
#
_symmetry.space_group_name_H-M   'P 1'
#
loop_
_entity.id
_entity.type
_entity.pdbx_description
1 polymer ?
#
loop_
_entity_poly.entity_id
_entity_poly.type
_entity_poly.pdbx_seq_one_letter_code
_entity_poly.pdbx_strand_id
1 'polypeptide(L)'
;MMGMSTDAFLIALIQIIAIDIVLGGDNAIIIALACRNLPPKQKRLGILWGTAGAIILRVILVFFASALMTTPGLRLIGGILLLWIGVKLL
;
A
#
# COMPACT_ATOMS: atom_id res chain seq x y z
N MET A 1 -11.14 -6.74 -27.06
CA MET A 1 -11.10 -5.46 -26.33
C MET A 1 -12.31 -5.41 -25.42
N MET A 2 -12.21 -5.87 -24.16
CA MET A 2 -13.29 -5.72 -23.19
C MET A 2 -13.19 -4.31 -22.62
N GLY A 3 -14.10 -3.43 -23.04
CA GLY A 3 -14.32 -2.16 -22.36
C GLY A 3 -14.81 -2.47 -20.96
N MET A 4 -13.99 -2.16 -19.96
CA MET A 4 -14.41 -2.20 -18.57
C MET A 4 -15.58 -1.23 -18.45
N SER A 5 -16.78 -1.72 -18.10
CA SER A 5 -17.92 -0.85 -17.80
C SER A 5 -17.46 0.19 -16.77
N THR A 6 -17.81 1.46 -16.94
CA THR A 6 -17.41 2.54 -16.01
C THR A 6 -17.65 2.15 -14.55
N ASP A 7 -18.71 1.37 -14.30
CA ASP A 7 -19.07 0.79 -13.01
C ASP A 7 -17.98 -0.15 -12.46
N ALA A 8 -17.44 -1.04 -13.29
CA ALA A 8 -16.39 -1.97 -12.89
C ALA A 8 -15.07 -1.26 -12.58
N PHE A 9 -14.73 -0.21 -13.32
CA PHE A 9 -13.57 0.63 -13.00
C PHE A 9 -13.75 1.35 -11.66
N LEU A 10 -14.93 1.92 -11.43
CA LEU A 10 -15.23 2.63 -10.18
C LEU A 10 -15.20 1.68 -8.97
N ILE A 11 -15.77 0.49 -9.13
CA ILE A 11 -15.72 -0.58 -8.12
C ILE A 11 -14.28 -1.00 -7.83
N ALA A 12 -13.49 -1.27 -8.86
CA ALA A 12 -12.08 -1.66 -8.69
C ALA A 12 -11.25 -0.56 -8.03
N LEU A 13 -11.46 0.70 -8.39
CA LEU A 13 -10.79 1.85 -7.79
C LEU A 13 -11.11 1.97 -6.29
N ILE A 14 -12.39 1.89 -5.93
CA ILE A 14 -12.84 1.92 -4.54
C ILE A 14 -12.24 0.75 -3.75
N GLN A 15 -12.19 -0.44 -4.35
CA GLN A 15 -11.64 -1.63 -3.70
C GLN A 15 -10.14 -1.50 -3.43
N ILE A 16 -9.37 -0.98 -4.39
CA ILE A 16 -7.93 -0.70 -4.21
C ILE A 16 -7.72 0.34 -3.10
N ILE A 17 -8.48 1.44 -3.11
CA ILE A 17 -8.40 2.47 -2.07
C ILE A 17 -8.73 1.88 -0.69
N ALA A 18 -9.77 1.04 -0.59
CA ALA A 18 -10.16 0.40 0.65
C ALA A 18 -9.06 -0.54 1.18
N ILE A 19 -8.45 -1.36 0.31
CA ILE A 19 -7.33 -2.24 0.68
C ILE A 19 -6.13 -1.42 1.15
N ASP A 20 -5.76 -0.36 0.43
CA ASP A 20 -4.63 0.50 0.79
C ASP A 20 -4.84 1.25 2.11
N ILE A 21 -6.09 1.61 2.46
CA ILE A 21 -6.43 2.24 3.74
C ILE A 21 -6.33 1.22 4.88
N VAL A 22 -6.91 0.02 4.72
CA VAL A 22 -6.88 -1.04 5.73
C VAL A 22 -5.44 -1.51 5.98
N LEU A 23 -4.67 -1.70 4.92
CA LEU A 23 -3.30 -2.20 4.98
C LEU A 23 -2.25 -1.11 5.25
N GLY A 24 -2.58 0.16 4.95
CA GLY A 24 -1.64 1.29 5.03
C GLY A 24 -1.76 2.15 6.28
N GLY A 25 -2.67 1.82 7.20
CA GLY A 25 -2.86 2.58 8.44
C GLY A 25 -1.60 2.65 9.32
N ASP A 26 -0.80 1.60 9.33
CA ASP A 26 0.50 1.51 10.00
C ASP A 26 1.52 2.54 9.47
N ASN A 27 1.58 2.69 8.15
CA ASN A 27 2.54 3.55 7.46
C ASN A 27 2.27 5.03 7.74
N ALA A 28 1.00 5.44 7.81
CA ALA A 28 0.62 6.80 8.20
C ALA A 28 0.98 7.11 9.66
N ILE A 29 0.82 6.15 10.56
CA ILE A 29 1.18 6.28 11.98
C ILE A 29 2.70 6.45 12.13
N ILE A 30 3.52 5.65 11.43
CA ILE A 30 4.98 5.77 11.49
C ILE A 30 5.45 7.14 10.99
N ILE A 31 4.90 7.64 9.88
CA ILE A 31 5.24 8.98 9.36
C ILE A 31 4.83 10.07 10.37
N ALA A 32 3.66 9.95 10.98
CA ALA A 32 3.18 10.90 11.98
C ALA A 32 4.04 10.90 13.26
N LEU A 33 4.49 9.71 13.69
CA LEU A 33 5.37 9.54 14.84
C LEU A 33 6.78 10.09 14.55
N ALA A 34 7.33 9.81 13.37
CA ALA A 34 8.62 10.35 12.93
C ALA A 34 8.59 11.90 12.87
N CYS A 35 7.46 12.47 12.46
CA CYS A 35 7.27 13.92 12.38
C CYS A 35 6.76 14.57 13.68
N ARG A 36 6.57 13.82 14.77
CA ARG A 36 5.88 14.31 15.98
C ARG A 36 6.59 15.48 16.65
N ASN A 37 7.92 15.49 16.64
CA ASN A 37 8.76 16.47 17.35
C ASN A 37 9.19 17.65 16.45
N LEU A 38 8.73 17.73 15.20
CA LEU A 38 9.10 18.83 14.31
C LEU A 38 8.25 20.10 14.59
N PRO A 39 8.84 21.30 14.40
CA PRO A 39 8.10 22.56 14.44
C PRO A 39 6.88 22.54 13.52
N PRO A 40 5.77 23.20 13.85
CA PRO A 40 4.50 23.07 13.11
C PRO A 40 4.60 23.38 11.61
N LYS A 41 5.50 24.30 11.21
CA LYS A 41 5.77 24.60 9.79
C LYS A 41 6.52 23.46 9.07
N GLN A 42 7.49 22.84 9.75
CA GLN A 42 8.27 21.74 9.18
C GLN A 42 7.54 20.40 9.28
N LYS A 43 6.67 20.21 10.27
CA LYS A 43 5.87 18.99 10.44
C LYS A 43 4.98 18.71 9.23
N ARG A 44 4.33 19.74 8.68
CA ARG A 44 3.51 19.60 7.45
C ARG A 44 4.36 19.18 6.25
N LEU A 45 5.53 19.79 6.10
CA LEU A 45 6.48 19.43 5.04
C LEU A 45 7.02 18.02 5.25
N GLY A 46 7.37 17.64 6.48
CA GLY A 46 7.85 16.30 6.82
C GLY A 46 6.80 15.22 6.56
N ILE A 47 5.53 15.47 6.89
CA ILE A 47 4.43 14.56 6.55
C ILE A 47 4.24 14.50 5.03
N LEU A 48 4.28 15.63 4.32
CA LEU A 48 4.11 15.67 2.87
C LEU A 48 5.21 14.89 2.16
N TRP A 49 6.47 15.16 2.48
CA TRP A 49 7.63 14.47 1.91
C TRP A 49 7.71 13.00 2.35
N GLY A 50 7.35 12.70 3.60
CA GLY A 50 7.28 11.33 4.12
C GLY A 50 6.21 10.51 3.42
N THR A 51 5.02 11.08 3.20
CA THR A 51 3.92 10.43 2.49
C THR A 51 4.26 10.23 1.01
N ALA A 52 4.81 11.27 0.35
CA ALA A 52 5.25 11.17 -1.05
C ALA A 52 6.32 10.09 -1.23
N GLY A 53 7.33 10.07 -0.35
CA GLY A 53 8.37 9.04 -0.35
C GLY A 53 7.82 7.63 -0.11
N ALA A 54 6.92 7.47 0.86
CA ALA A 54 6.28 6.19 1.15
C ALA A 54 5.45 5.68 -0.03
N ILE A 55 4.69 6.54 -0.71
CA ILE A 55 3.93 6.18 -1.92
C ILE A 55 4.87 5.76 -3.05
N ILE A 56 5.93 6.52 -3.32
CA ILE A 56 6.91 6.18 -4.37
C ILE A 56 7.54 4.82 -4.07
N LEU A 57 8.00 4.60 -2.84
CA LEU A 57 8.56 3.33 -2.42
C LEU A 57 7.54 2.19 -2.58
N ARG A 58 6.29 2.41 -2.20
CA ARG A 58 5.20 1.44 -2.37
C ARG A 58 4.99 1.08 -3.84
N VAL A 59 4.96 2.05 -4.75
CA VAL A 59 4.83 1.80 -6.20
C VAL A 59 6.00 0.98 -6.72
N ILE A 60 7.24 1.30 -6.33
CA ILE A 60 8.43 0.55 -6.73
C ILE A 60 8.37 -0.89 -6.21
N LEU A 61 8.02 -1.08 -4.94
CA LEU A 61 7.90 -2.40 -4.33
C LEU A 61 6.79 -3.23 -4.97
N VAL A 62 5.63 -2.64 -5.28
CA VAL A 62 4.53 -3.32 -5.97
C VAL A 62 4.94 -3.70 -7.39
N PHE A 63 5.65 -2.84 -8.10
CA PHE A 63 6.16 -3.15 -9.44
C PHE A 63 7.16 -4.30 -9.40
N PHE A 64 8.06 -4.31 -8.41
CA PHE A 64 9.01 -5.40 -8.22
C PHE A 64 8.30 -6.70 -7.83
N ALA A 65 7.34 -6.63 -6.90
CA ALA A 65 6.54 -7.78 -6.47
C ALA A 65 5.68 -8.34 -7.61
N SER A 66 5.11 -7.49 -8.46
CA SER A 66 4.30 -7.92 -9.61
C SER A 66 5.16 -8.61 -10.67
N ALA A 67 6.38 -8.10 -10.91
CA ALA A 67 7.36 -8.76 -11.76
C ALA A 67 7.75 -10.14 -11.21
N LEU A 68 8.00 -10.23 -9.90
CA LEU A 68 8.37 -11.49 -9.24
C LEU A 68 7.22 -12.50 -9.20
N MET A 69 5.97 -12.03 -9.05
CA MET A 69 4.75 -12.86 -9.11
C MET A 69 4.49 -13.50 -10.48
N THR A 70 5.27 -13.21 -11.52
CA THR A 70 5.18 -13.92 -12.81
C THR A 70 5.74 -15.35 -12.73
N THR A 71 6.58 -15.66 -11.73
CA THR A 71 7.11 -17.01 -11.54
C THR A 71 6.03 -17.97 -11.03
N PRO A 72 5.75 -19.08 -11.74
CA PRO A 72 4.78 -20.07 -11.28
C PRO A 72 5.25 -20.70 -9.95
N GLY A 73 4.34 -20.82 -8.98
CA GLY A 73 4.62 -21.31 -7.62
C GLY A 73 4.82 -20.20 -6.58
N LEU A 74 5.38 -19.05 -6.96
CA LEU A 74 5.59 -17.95 -6.01
C LEU A 74 4.27 -17.29 -5.56
N ARG A 75 3.27 -17.23 -6.44
CA ARG A 75 1.91 -16.76 -6.10
C ARG A 75 1.26 -17.60 -5.00
N LEU A 76 1.48 -18.93 -5.03
CA LEU A 76 0.95 -19.87 -4.04
C LEU A 76 1.60 -19.67 -2.68
N ILE A 77 2.94 -19.58 -2.67
CA ILE A 77 3.71 -19.32 -1.44
C ILE A 77 3.35 -17.94 -0.87
N GLY A 78 3.26 -16.92 -1.72
CA GLY A 78 2.86 -15.56 -1.32
C GLY A 78 1.45 -15.52 -0.73
N GLY A 79 0.49 -16.24 -1.32
CA GLY A 79 -0.86 -16.36 -0.78
C GLY A 79 -0.90 -17.05 0.59
N ILE A 80 -0.15 -18.14 0.77
CA ILE A 80 -0.04 -18.83 2.06
C ILE A 80 0.60 -17.93 3.12
N LEU A 81 1.66 -17.19 2.75
CA LEU A 81 2.34 -16.26 3.65
C LEU A 81 1.39 -15.13 4.10
N LEU A 82 0.59 -14.57 3.19
CA LEU A 82 -0.40 -13.55 3.49
C LEU A 82 -1.50 -14.07 4.44
N LEU A 83 -1.98 -15.29 4.24
CA LEU A 83 -2.92 -15.94 5.16
C LEU A 83 -2.32 -16.10 6.55
N TRP A 84 -1.06 -16.55 6.64
CA TRP A 84 -0.38 -16.71 7.92
C TRP A 84 -0.19 -15.38 8.65
N ILE A 85 0.23 -14.33 7.95
CA ILE A 85 0.35 -12.98 8.51
C ILE A 85 -1.02 -12.46 8.96
N GLY A 86 -2.07 -12.65 8.15
CA GLY A 86 -3.44 -12.23 8.49
C GLY A 86 -3.98 -12.90 9.75
N VAL A 87 -3.73 -14.20 9.94
CA VAL A 87 -4.09 -14.93 11.17
C VAL A 87 -3.28 -14.45 12.36
N LYS A 88 -2.01 -14.08 12.17
CA LYS A 88 -1.13 -13.60 13.25
C LYS A 88 -1.46 -12.17 13.71
N LEU A 89 -2.11 -11.38 12.84
CA LEU A 89 -2.49 -9.98 13.12
C LEU A 89 -3.90 -9.85 13.73
N LEU A 90 -4.71 -10.91 13.67
CA LEU A 90 -5.97 -11.04 14.41
C LEU A 90 -5.71 -11.49 15.86
#